data_AF-A0A3M1ZF09-F1
#
_entry.id   AF-A0A3M1ZF09-F1
#
_cell.length_a   1.000
_cell.length_b   1.000
_cell.length_c   1.000
_cell.angle_alpha   90.00
_cell.angle_beta   90.00
_cell.angle_gamma   90.00
#
_symmetry.space_group_name_H-M   'P 1'
#
loop_
_entity.id
_entity.type
_entity.pdbx_description
1 polymer ?
#
loop_
_entity_poly.entity_id
_entity_poly.type
_entity_poly.pdbx_seq_one_letter_code
_entity_poly.pdbx_strand_id
1 'polypeptide(L)'
;GHPGPGSNLINPLGLVRSQDYGKTLTTINFSGQSDFHIMAASYYGETVYLINPRPNSLLSTGMFYSLDGGETWEQSAADGLASSPIQLAVHPERSNIVAVATQNGLLLSEDFGDTFTPITRDMTTSVTFDPDGERLIYGLDELFVYSLVDREIAPLSNSPEVDTEQAIFYIAVNPTTEAIAVATTDRDIFYSPDNGETWEKIGENGVSQ
;
A
#
# COMPACT_ATOMS: atom_id res chain seq x y z
N GLY A 1 -7.10 -11.24 6.69
CA GLY A 1 -6.35 -11.55 7.91
C GLY A 1 -7.04 -12.61 8.77
N HIS A 2 -6.27 -13.30 9.60
CA HIS A 2 -6.77 -14.30 10.56
C HIS A 2 -7.17 -13.67 11.90
N PRO A 3 -8.27 -14.09 12.54
CA PRO A 3 -8.55 -13.75 13.93
C PRO A 3 -7.44 -14.20 14.88
N GLY A 4 -7.21 -13.43 15.95
CA GLY A 4 -6.29 -13.82 17.01
C GLY A 4 -6.71 -15.09 17.76
N PRO A 5 -5.77 -15.83 18.38
CA PRO A 5 -6.08 -17.03 19.16
C PRO A 5 -7.16 -16.78 20.23
N GLY A 6 -8.14 -17.68 20.33
CA GLY A 6 -9.24 -17.56 21.29
C GLY A 6 -10.36 -16.59 20.89
N SER A 7 -10.27 -15.97 19.71
CA SER A 7 -11.35 -15.16 19.15
C SER A 7 -12.51 -16.02 18.66
N ASN A 8 -13.73 -15.51 18.81
CA ASN A 8 -14.96 -16.10 18.25
C ASN A 8 -15.25 -15.61 16.82
N LEU A 9 -14.36 -14.82 16.21
CA LEU A 9 -14.52 -14.33 14.85
C LEU A 9 -14.30 -15.45 13.82
N ILE A 10 -14.98 -15.36 12.68
CA ILE A 10 -14.82 -16.28 11.56
C ILE A 10 -13.43 -16.10 10.94
N ASN A 11 -12.80 -17.21 10.56
CA ASN A 11 -11.48 -17.25 9.94
C ASN A 11 -11.57 -17.76 8.49
N PRO A 12 -11.05 -17.04 7.48
CA PRO A 12 -10.48 -15.69 7.54
C PRO A 12 -11.56 -14.62 7.79
N LEU A 13 -11.13 -13.43 8.25
CA LEU A 13 -12.04 -12.32 8.55
C LEU A 13 -12.78 -11.78 7.30
N GLY A 14 -12.24 -12.02 6.09
CA GLY A 14 -12.71 -11.40 4.87
C GLY A 14 -12.33 -9.92 4.80
N LEU A 15 -13.20 -9.11 4.18
CA LEU A 15 -13.11 -7.66 4.18
C LEU A 15 -13.91 -7.09 5.35
N VAL A 16 -13.23 -6.34 6.20
CA VAL A 16 -13.81 -5.69 7.39
C VAL A 16 -13.46 -4.20 7.37
N ARG A 17 -14.31 -3.38 7.98
CA ARG A 17 -14.11 -1.94 8.14
C ARG A 17 -14.27 -1.53 9.60
N SER A 18 -13.49 -0.54 10.00
CA SER A 18 -13.65 0.20 11.25
C SER A 18 -13.78 1.68 10.95
N GLN A 19 -14.57 2.39 11.76
CA GLN A 19 -14.70 3.85 11.74
C GLN A 19 -14.29 4.48 13.08
N ASP A 20 -13.72 3.68 13.99
CA ASP A 20 -13.45 4.05 15.38
C ASP A 20 -12.04 3.61 15.81
N TYR A 21 -11.08 3.70 14.90
CA TYR A 21 -9.67 3.38 15.11
C TYR A 21 -9.43 1.92 15.51
N GLY A 22 -10.23 1.01 14.94
CA GLY A 22 -10.12 -0.44 15.15
C GLY A 22 -10.79 -0.95 16.43
N LYS A 23 -11.52 -0.10 17.18
CA LYS A 23 -12.24 -0.54 18.38
C LYS A 23 -13.39 -1.49 18.04
N THR A 24 -14.08 -1.25 16.93
CA THR A 24 -15.09 -2.15 16.38
C THR A 24 -14.79 -2.47 14.92
N LEU A 25 -15.10 -3.70 14.54
CA LEU A 25 -14.97 -4.22 13.17
C LEU A 25 -16.34 -4.63 12.66
N THR A 26 -16.72 -4.12 11.50
CA THR A 26 -17.91 -4.55 10.76
C THR A 26 -17.46 -5.33 9.53
N THR A 27 -17.97 -6.54 9.36
CA THR A 27 -17.77 -7.32 8.14
C THR A 27 -18.53 -6.69 6.99
N ILE A 28 -17.82 -6.42 5.90
CA ILE A 28 -18.41 -5.98 4.63
C ILE A 28 -18.73 -7.22 3.77
N ASN A 29 -17.70 -8.03 3.47
CA ASN A 29 -17.83 -9.17 2.56
C ASN A 29 -16.78 -10.27 2.86
N PHE A 30 -16.95 -11.43 2.22
CA PHE A 30 -15.94 -12.52 2.15
C PHE A 30 -15.50 -13.17 3.48
N SER A 31 -16.26 -12.96 4.56
CA SER A 31 -16.01 -13.63 5.84
C SER A 31 -16.01 -15.15 5.68
N GLY A 32 -14.95 -15.80 6.14
CA GLY A 32 -14.72 -17.24 6.01
C GLY A 32 -14.28 -17.70 4.61
N GLN A 33 -14.16 -16.80 3.64
CA GLN A 33 -13.92 -17.18 2.24
C GLN A 33 -12.52 -16.78 1.75
N SER A 34 -12.17 -15.50 1.88
CA SER A 34 -10.92 -14.96 1.36
C SER A 34 -10.05 -14.35 2.45
N ASP A 35 -8.75 -14.61 2.31
CA ASP A 35 -7.71 -13.98 3.09
C ASP A 35 -6.88 -13.09 2.15
N PHE A 36 -7.24 -11.81 2.10
CA PHE A 36 -6.57 -10.84 1.25
C PHE A 36 -5.26 -10.40 1.91
N HIS A 37 -4.15 -10.66 1.23
CA HIS A 37 -2.81 -10.24 1.67
C HIS A 37 -2.40 -8.90 1.06
N ILE A 38 -3.01 -8.53 -0.06
CA ILE A 38 -2.66 -7.35 -0.84
C ILE A 38 -3.96 -6.59 -1.08
N MET A 39 -4.08 -5.45 -0.40
CA MET A 39 -5.19 -4.52 -0.52
C MET A 39 -4.73 -3.12 -0.17
N ALA A 40 -5.39 -2.11 -0.75
CA ALA A 40 -5.19 -0.71 -0.42
C ALA A 40 -6.49 0.06 -0.60
N ALA A 41 -6.62 1.18 0.09
CA ALA A 41 -7.79 2.04 0.03
C ALA A 41 -7.37 3.50 -0.20
N SER A 42 -8.21 4.25 -0.91
CA SER A 42 -8.06 5.71 -1.03
C SER A 42 -8.27 6.37 0.33
N TYR A 43 -7.51 7.42 0.61
CA TYR A 43 -7.60 8.12 1.90
C TYR A 43 -8.86 8.99 2.01
N TYR A 44 -9.22 9.75 0.96
CA TYR A 44 -10.38 10.65 0.97
C TYR A 44 -11.61 10.08 0.25
N GLY A 45 -11.46 8.97 -0.48
CA GLY A 45 -12.53 8.28 -1.19
C GLY A 45 -12.94 6.96 -0.56
N GLU A 46 -13.91 6.30 -1.17
CA GLU A 46 -14.35 4.93 -0.80
C GLU A 46 -13.72 3.85 -1.69
N THR A 47 -12.67 4.18 -2.42
CA THR A 47 -12.03 3.26 -3.36
C THR A 47 -11.21 2.22 -2.63
N VAL A 48 -11.39 0.95 -2.98
CA VAL A 48 -10.61 -0.17 -2.46
C VAL A 48 -10.10 -1.00 -3.63
N TYR A 49 -8.81 -1.29 -3.65
CA TYR A 49 -8.22 -2.28 -4.56
C TYR A 49 -7.76 -3.49 -3.75
N LEU A 50 -7.89 -4.69 -4.34
CA LEU A 50 -7.34 -5.91 -3.77
C LEU A 50 -6.88 -6.90 -4.85
N ILE A 51 -6.02 -7.83 -4.43
CA ILE A 51 -5.70 -9.03 -5.20
C ILE A 51 -6.39 -10.21 -4.54
N ASN A 52 -7.31 -10.84 -5.25
CA ASN A 52 -7.99 -12.05 -4.79
C ASN A 52 -7.18 -13.29 -5.22
N PRO A 53 -6.61 -14.07 -4.28
CA PRO A 53 -5.72 -15.18 -4.63
C PRO A 53 -6.49 -16.41 -5.15
N ARG A 54 -7.77 -16.56 -4.78
CA ARG A 54 -8.61 -17.71 -5.14
C ARG A 54 -10.08 -17.30 -5.29
N PRO A 55 -10.87 -17.96 -6.14
CA PRO A 55 -12.28 -17.62 -6.28
C PRO A 55 -13.05 -17.70 -4.96
N ASN A 56 -13.99 -16.78 -4.76
CA ASN A 56 -14.92 -16.75 -3.65
C ASN A 56 -16.36 -16.55 -4.16
N SER A 57 -17.32 -16.22 -3.30
CA SER A 57 -18.73 -16.04 -3.68
C SER A 57 -19.00 -14.95 -4.73
N LEU A 58 -18.12 -13.95 -4.89
CA LEU A 58 -18.32 -12.86 -5.86
C LEU A 58 -17.13 -12.68 -6.84
N LEU A 59 -15.91 -12.99 -6.42
CA LEU A 59 -14.69 -12.65 -7.15
C LEU A 59 -14.00 -13.91 -7.67
N SER A 60 -13.50 -13.87 -8.91
CA SER A 60 -12.51 -14.84 -9.41
C SER A 60 -11.11 -14.53 -8.86
N THR A 61 -10.11 -15.33 -9.22
CA THR A 61 -8.70 -14.94 -9.00
C THR A 61 -8.37 -13.72 -9.86
N GLY A 62 -7.68 -12.72 -9.30
CA GLY A 62 -7.27 -11.53 -10.04
C GLY A 62 -7.27 -10.25 -9.21
N MET A 63 -7.02 -9.13 -9.88
CA MET A 63 -7.12 -7.79 -9.30
C MET A 63 -8.55 -7.26 -9.45
N PHE A 64 -9.06 -6.64 -8.40
CA PHE A 64 -10.38 -6.03 -8.37
C PHE A 64 -10.32 -4.68 -7.69
N TYR A 65 -11.28 -3.83 -8.05
CA TYR A 65 -11.54 -2.58 -7.37
C TYR A 65 -13.01 -2.44 -6.99
N SER A 66 -13.25 -1.61 -6.01
CA SER A 66 -14.56 -1.17 -5.55
C SER A 66 -14.52 0.34 -5.42
N LEU A 67 -15.62 1.01 -5.78
CA LEU A 67 -15.79 2.46 -5.66
C LEU A 67 -16.71 2.87 -4.51
N ASP A 68 -17.25 1.89 -3.78
CA ASP A 68 -18.31 2.04 -2.76
C ASP A 68 -17.92 1.34 -1.45
N GLY A 69 -16.63 1.33 -1.12
CA GLY A 69 -16.14 0.81 0.16
C GLY A 69 -16.20 -0.71 0.28
N GLY A 70 -16.25 -1.42 -0.84
CA GLY A 70 -16.23 -2.88 -0.92
C GLY A 70 -17.60 -3.55 -1.04
N GLU A 71 -18.66 -2.78 -1.32
CA GLU A 71 -20.02 -3.30 -1.50
C GLU A 71 -20.18 -3.97 -2.87
N THR A 72 -19.72 -3.32 -3.93
CA THR A 72 -19.65 -3.86 -5.30
C THR A 72 -18.22 -3.87 -5.84
N TRP A 73 -17.97 -4.75 -6.82
CA TRP A 73 -16.62 -5.03 -7.31
C TRP A 73 -16.59 -5.13 -8.83
N GLU A 74 -15.54 -4.54 -9.41
CA GLU A 74 -15.19 -4.64 -10.82
C GLU A 74 -13.80 -5.26 -10.96
N GLN A 75 -13.62 -6.07 -11.99
CA GLN A 75 -12.36 -6.76 -12.25
C GLN A 75 -11.46 -5.88 -13.10
N SER A 76 -10.23 -5.65 -12.65
CA SER A 76 -9.19 -4.99 -13.44
C SER A 76 -8.57 -5.99 -14.42
N ALA A 77 -8.28 -5.56 -15.66
CA ALA A 77 -7.59 -6.41 -16.63
C ALA A 77 -6.15 -6.75 -16.21
N ALA A 78 -5.48 -5.83 -15.49
CA ALA A 78 -4.10 -5.95 -15.04
C ALA A 78 -3.08 -6.20 -16.17
N ASP A 79 -3.34 -5.66 -17.35
CA ASP A 79 -2.42 -5.76 -18.49
C ASP A 79 -1.12 -5.03 -18.19
N GLY A 80 0.02 -5.70 -18.43
CA GLY A 80 1.35 -5.19 -18.10
C GLY A 80 1.84 -5.52 -16.68
N LEU A 81 0.98 -5.99 -15.78
CA LEU A 81 1.36 -6.47 -14.46
C LEU A 81 1.75 -7.95 -14.50
N ALA A 82 2.97 -8.23 -14.98
CA ALA A 82 3.46 -9.60 -15.14
C ALA A 82 4.00 -10.22 -13.83
N SER A 83 4.38 -9.39 -12.86
CA SER A 83 4.97 -9.82 -11.59
C SER A 83 3.96 -9.79 -10.45
N SER A 84 4.13 -10.70 -9.50
CA SER A 84 3.34 -10.70 -8.27
C SER A 84 3.48 -9.37 -7.53
N PRO A 85 2.37 -8.69 -7.20
CA PRO A 85 2.40 -7.49 -6.39
C PRO A 85 2.96 -7.76 -5.00
N ILE A 86 3.76 -6.82 -4.49
CA ILE A 86 4.23 -6.77 -3.10
C ILE A 86 3.33 -5.83 -2.30
N GLN A 87 3.10 -4.61 -2.82
CA GLN A 87 2.24 -3.60 -2.21
C GLN A 87 1.44 -2.86 -3.27
N LEU A 88 0.24 -2.40 -2.88
CA LEU A 88 -0.58 -1.46 -3.64
C LEU A 88 -0.60 -0.11 -2.91
N ALA A 89 -0.63 0.98 -3.68
CA ALA A 89 -1.01 2.30 -3.19
C ALA A 89 -2.13 2.85 -4.08
N VAL A 90 -3.20 3.36 -3.47
CA VAL A 90 -4.34 3.95 -4.19
C VAL A 90 -4.26 5.45 -4.01
N HIS A 91 -4.47 6.18 -5.10
CA HIS A 91 -4.44 7.64 -5.05
C HIS A 91 -5.49 8.16 -4.04
N PRO A 92 -5.17 9.19 -3.24
CA PRO A 92 -6.03 9.63 -2.14
C PRO A 92 -7.43 10.09 -2.58
N GLU A 93 -7.55 10.75 -3.74
CA GLU A 93 -8.84 11.22 -4.30
C GLU A 93 -9.26 10.57 -5.64
N ARG A 94 -8.33 10.37 -6.58
CA ARG A 94 -8.61 9.88 -7.94
C ARG A 94 -8.68 8.35 -8.00
N SER A 95 -9.90 7.80 -7.94
CA SER A 95 -10.15 6.36 -7.87
C SER A 95 -9.55 5.50 -9.00
N ASN A 96 -9.30 6.09 -10.17
CA ASN A 96 -8.73 5.39 -11.33
C ASN A 96 -7.22 5.16 -11.22
N ILE A 97 -6.55 5.74 -10.22
CA ILE A 97 -5.09 5.71 -10.12
C ILE A 97 -4.64 4.78 -9.00
N VAL A 98 -3.82 3.79 -9.37
CA VAL A 98 -3.24 2.81 -8.45
C VAL A 98 -1.80 2.51 -8.86
N ALA A 99 -0.92 2.47 -7.87
CA ALA A 99 0.47 2.09 -8.03
C ALA A 99 0.73 0.70 -7.43
N VAL A 100 1.64 -0.06 -8.05
CA VAL A 100 1.95 -1.44 -7.67
C VAL A 100 3.46 -1.61 -7.56
N ALA A 101 3.93 -1.87 -6.34
CA ALA A 101 5.30 -2.26 -6.08
C ALA A 101 5.48 -3.75 -6.34
N THR A 102 6.53 -4.13 -7.06
CA THR A 102 6.84 -5.52 -7.43
C THR A 102 8.35 -5.79 -7.38
N GLN A 103 8.72 -7.07 -7.49
CA GLN A 103 10.11 -7.48 -7.66
C GLN A 103 10.77 -6.95 -8.96
N ASN A 104 9.98 -6.54 -9.95
CA ASN A 104 10.47 -6.08 -11.26
C ASN A 104 10.20 -4.59 -11.52
N GLY A 105 9.90 -3.81 -10.48
CA GLY A 105 9.60 -2.40 -10.65
C GLY A 105 8.41 -1.88 -9.84
N LEU A 106 8.28 -0.56 -9.88
CA LEU A 106 7.05 0.15 -9.56
C LEU A 106 6.27 0.41 -10.85
N LEU A 107 4.99 0.05 -10.86
CA LEU A 107 4.09 0.29 -11.98
C LEU A 107 2.95 1.24 -11.55
N LEU A 108 2.44 2.01 -12.50
CA LEU A 108 1.30 2.91 -12.32
C LEU A 108 0.21 2.57 -13.34
N SER A 109 -1.03 2.48 -12.86
CA SER A 109 -2.23 2.51 -13.70
C SER A 109 -2.97 3.82 -13.44
N GLU A 110 -3.54 4.39 -14.49
CA GLU A 110 -4.44 5.55 -14.44
C GLU A 110 -5.82 5.22 -15.05
N ASP A 111 -6.14 3.93 -15.13
CA ASP A 111 -7.35 3.38 -15.76
C ASP A 111 -7.92 2.19 -14.95
N PHE A 112 -8.00 2.35 -13.63
CA PHE A 112 -8.59 1.36 -12.72
C PHE A 112 -7.87 0.01 -12.65
N GLY A 113 -6.56 0.02 -12.91
CA GLY A 113 -5.75 -1.20 -12.96
C GLY A 113 -5.91 -1.99 -14.25
N ASP A 114 -6.56 -1.46 -15.28
CA ASP A 114 -6.69 -2.16 -16.55
C ASP A 114 -5.35 -2.25 -17.27
N THR A 115 -4.58 -1.15 -17.32
CA THR A 115 -3.23 -1.14 -17.88
C THR A 115 -2.21 -0.56 -16.92
N PHE A 116 -1.03 -1.18 -16.88
CA PHE A 116 0.09 -0.77 -16.04
C PHE A 116 1.30 -0.35 -16.86
N THR A 117 1.81 0.85 -16.57
CA THR A 117 3.05 1.39 -17.14
C THR A 117 4.15 1.40 -16.08
N PRO A 118 5.37 0.89 -16.37
CA PRO A 118 6.47 0.93 -15.41
C PRO A 118 6.98 2.36 -15.20
N ILE A 119 7.11 2.76 -13.93
CA ILE A 119 7.84 3.98 -13.49
C ILE A 119 9.33 3.66 -13.40
N THR A 120 9.68 2.56 -12.73
CA THR A 120 11.04 2.01 -12.68
C THR A 120 10.99 0.50 -12.89
N ARG A 121 12.14 -0.09 -13.23
CA ARG A 121 12.34 -1.55 -13.33
C ARG A 121 13.13 -2.11 -12.15
N ASP A 122 13.57 -1.25 -11.23
CA ASP A 122 14.26 -1.67 -10.02
C ASP A 122 13.26 -2.21 -9.01
N MET A 123 13.63 -3.29 -8.32
CA MET A 123 12.78 -3.90 -7.30
C MET A 123 12.30 -2.84 -6.31
N THR A 124 10.99 -2.82 -6.07
CA THR A 124 10.36 -1.89 -5.14
C THR A 124 9.53 -2.71 -4.16
N THR A 125 9.75 -2.50 -2.87
CA THR A 125 9.04 -3.24 -1.81
C THR A 125 7.97 -2.41 -1.14
N SER A 126 8.16 -1.08 -1.11
CA SER A 126 7.16 -0.19 -0.55
C SER A 126 6.83 0.99 -1.44
N VAL A 127 5.56 1.41 -1.40
CA VAL A 127 5.04 2.57 -2.10
C VAL A 127 3.84 3.16 -1.36
N THR A 128 3.75 4.48 -1.31
CA THR A 128 2.57 5.22 -0.88
C THR A 128 2.38 6.48 -1.72
N PHE A 129 1.13 6.93 -1.84
CA PHE A 129 0.87 8.29 -2.29
C PHE A 129 1.06 9.25 -1.13
N ASP A 130 1.49 10.46 -1.48
CA ASP A 130 1.32 11.59 -0.58
C ASP A 130 -0.14 12.00 -0.47
N PRO A 131 -0.54 12.64 0.65
CA PRO A 131 -1.91 13.06 0.88
C PRO A 131 -2.46 14.00 -0.20
N ASP A 132 -1.62 14.85 -0.80
CA ASP A 132 -2.01 15.74 -1.90
C ASP A 132 -2.29 15.00 -3.22
N GLY A 133 -1.83 13.75 -3.36
CA GLY A 133 -1.96 12.95 -4.57
C GLY A 133 -1.05 13.39 -5.73
N GLU A 134 -0.12 14.31 -5.50
CA GLU A 134 0.78 14.84 -6.54
C GLU A 134 2.05 14.00 -6.70
N ARG A 135 2.40 13.19 -5.69
CA ARG A 135 3.59 12.33 -5.74
C ARG A 135 3.42 10.98 -5.06
N LEU A 136 4.28 10.04 -5.47
CA LEU A 136 4.51 8.77 -4.80
C LEU A 136 5.84 8.85 -4.03
N ILE A 137 5.87 8.27 -2.83
CA ILE A 137 7.10 7.92 -2.12
C ILE A 137 7.23 6.40 -2.19
N TYR A 138 8.39 5.90 -2.62
CA TYR A 138 8.63 4.46 -2.81
C TYR A 138 10.08 4.10 -2.56
N GLY A 139 10.37 2.81 -2.38
CA GLY A 139 11.74 2.35 -2.16
C GLY A 139 11.93 0.86 -1.96
N LEU A 140 13.20 0.49 -1.87
CA LEU A 140 13.71 -0.82 -1.42
C LEU A 140 14.64 -0.60 -0.22
N ASP A 141 15.84 -0.09 -0.46
CA ASP A 141 16.87 0.25 0.54
C ASP A 141 17.12 1.77 0.59
N GLU A 142 16.75 2.47 -0.48
CA GLU A 142 16.70 3.93 -0.57
C GLU A 142 15.27 4.40 -0.91
N LEU A 143 14.95 5.64 -0.54
CA LEU A 143 13.67 6.27 -0.84
C LEU A 143 13.77 7.20 -2.06
N PHE A 144 12.75 7.12 -2.90
CA PHE A 144 12.57 7.94 -4.08
C PHE A 144 11.19 8.58 -4.07
N VAL A 145 11.10 9.70 -4.78
CA VAL A 145 9.87 10.41 -5.08
C VAL A 145 9.62 10.33 -6.57
N TYR A 146 8.39 9.99 -6.96
CA TYR A 146 7.90 10.14 -8.32
C TYR A 146 6.81 11.22 -8.38
N SER A 147 7.04 12.28 -9.15
CA SER A 147 6.04 13.33 -9.40
C SER A 147 5.02 12.84 -10.43
N LEU A 148 3.73 12.83 -10.08
CA LEU A 148 2.65 12.55 -11.03
C LEU A 148 2.43 13.71 -12.02
N VAL A 149 2.88 14.91 -11.65
CA VAL A 149 2.75 16.13 -12.47
C VAL A 149 3.81 16.14 -13.56
N ASP A 150 5.07 16.04 -13.17
CA ASP A 150 6.22 16.19 -14.07
C ASP A 150 6.68 14.85 -14.66
N ARG A 151 6.23 13.73 -14.08
CA ARG A 151 6.62 12.36 -14.46
C ARG A 151 8.12 12.11 -14.27
N GLU A 152 8.72 12.79 -13.29
CA GLU A 152 10.13 12.70 -12.95
C GLU A 152 10.35 11.93 -11.65
N ILE A 153 11.52 11.28 -11.56
CA ILE A 153 11.99 10.57 -10.37
C ILE A 153 13.13 11.38 -9.75
N ALA A 154 13.09 11.54 -8.43
CA ALA A 154 14.17 12.12 -7.65
C ALA A 154 14.41 11.30 -6.37
N PRO A 155 15.66 11.21 -5.87
CA PRO A 155 15.89 10.64 -4.53
C PRO A 155 15.23 11.52 -3.46
N LEU A 156 14.67 10.90 -2.44
CA LEU A 156 14.24 11.62 -1.24
C LEU A 156 15.49 11.96 -0.43
N SER A 157 15.79 13.24 -0.33
CA SER A 157 17.04 13.71 0.30
C SER A 157 17.15 13.20 1.74
N ASN A 158 18.38 12.90 2.17
CA ASN A 158 18.69 12.45 3.53
C ASN A 158 17.93 11.18 3.98
N SER A 159 17.42 10.37 3.05
CA SER A 159 16.74 9.12 3.40
C SER A 159 17.63 8.25 4.30
N PRO A 160 17.05 7.54 5.29
CA PRO A 160 17.82 6.68 6.16
C PRO A 160 18.61 5.64 5.38
N GLU A 161 19.86 5.38 5.78
CA GLU A 161 20.63 4.27 5.24
C GLU A 161 20.06 2.95 5.76
N VAL A 162 19.50 2.16 4.85
CA VAL A 162 19.04 0.79 5.13
C VAL A 162 20.10 -0.16 4.60
N ASP A 163 20.49 -1.16 5.40
CA ASP A 163 21.41 -2.20 4.94
C ASP A 163 20.82 -2.89 3.69
N THR A 164 21.64 -3.11 2.67
CA THR A 164 21.24 -3.74 1.40
C THR A 164 20.71 -5.18 1.55
N GLU A 165 20.96 -5.84 2.69
CA GLU A 165 20.35 -7.12 3.04
C GLU A 165 18.92 -6.98 3.63
N GLN A 166 18.51 -5.75 3.93
CA GLN A 166 17.20 -5.37 4.44
C GLN A 166 16.40 -4.59 3.38
N ALA A 167 15.10 -4.42 3.66
CA ALA A 167 14.22 -3.63 2.83
C ALA A 167 13.32 -2.74 3.68
N ILE A 168 13.01 -1.57 3.16
CA ILE A 168 11.88 -0.73 3.53
C ILE A 168 10.62 -1.53 3.23
N PHE A 169 9.94 -1.89 4.30
CA PHE A 169 8.75 -2.73 4.27
C PHE A 169 7.46 -1.90 4.26
N TYR A 170 7.48 -0.72 4.89
CA TYR A 170 6.30 0.13 4.97
C TYR A 170 6.66 1.61 5.07
N ILE A 171 5.90 2.45 4.37
CA ILE A 171 6.00 3.91 4.41
C ILE A 171 4.63 4.45 4.80
N ALA A 172 4.59 5.37 5.77
CA ALA A 172 3.40 6.08 6.19
C ALA A 172 3.65 7.59 6.12
N VAL A 173 2.72 8.32 5.51
CA VAL A 173 2.75 9.79 5.45
C VAL A 173 1.59 10.33 6.27
N ASN A 174 1.86 11.35 7.08
CA ASN A 174 0.83 11.99 7.87
C ASN A 174 -0.04 12.87 6.95
N PRO A 175 -1.38 12.73 6.96
CA PRO A 175 -2.27 13.51 6.10
C PRO A 175 -2.53 14.95 6.58
N THR A 176 -2.00 15.31 7.75
CA THR A 176 -2.23 16.62 8.40
C THR A 176 -0.94 17.36 8.72
N THR A 177 0.20 16.69 8.66
CA THR A 177 1.53 17.25 8.88
C THR A 177 2.46 16.72 7.80
N GLU A 178 3.66 17.27 7.71
CA GLU A 178 4.69 16.81 6.77
C GLU A 178 5.41 15.54 7.24
N ALA A 179 4.87 14.83 8.23
CA ALA A 179 5.61 13.75 8.87
C ALA A 179 5.58 12.46 8.04
N ILE A 180 6.72 11.76 7.98
CA ILE A 180 6.88 10.46 7.32
C ILE A 180 7.44 9.47 8.33
N ALA A 181 6.91 8.25 8.33
CA ALA A 181 7.47 7.13 9.08
C ALA A 181 7.80 5.98 8.12
N VAL A 182 8.94 5.33 8.35
CA VAL A 182 9.47 4.24 7.54
C VAL A 182 9.80 3.08 8.44
N ALA A 183 9.33 1.89 8.09
CA ALA A 183 9.67 0.65 8.79
C ALA A 183 10.38 -0.32 7.86
N THR A 184 11.37 -1.02 8.38
CA THR A 184 12.23 -1.95 7.64
C THR A 184 12.01 -3.40 8.06
N THR A 185 12.56 -4.35 7.30
CA THR A 185 12.44 -5.80 7.56
C THR A 185 13.15 -6.27 8.83
N ASP A 186 14.19 -5.57 9.28
CA ASP A 186 14.86 -5.80 10.58
C ASP A 186 14.07 -5.21 11.77
N ARG A 187 12.99 -4.48 11.50
CA ARG A 187 12.09 -3.80 12.45
C ARG A 187 12.67 -2.52 13.04
N ASP A 188 13.55 -1.85 12.30
CA ASP A 188 13.84 -0.45 12.58
C ASP A 188 12.67 0.45 12.17
N ILE A 189 12.53 1.57 12.86
CA ILE A 189 11.55 2.60 12.56
C ILE A 189 12.26 3.95 12.48
N PHE A 190 12.17 4.58 11.32
CA PHE A 190 12.65 5.93 11.10
C PHE A 190 11.48 6.89 11.00
N TYR A 191 11.66 8.10 11.52
CA TYR A 191 10.67 9.15 11.54
C TYR A 191 11.28 10.45 11.05
N SER A 192 10.58 11.13 10.16
CA SER A 192 10.86 12.49 9.74
C SER A 192 9.65 13.37 10.08
N PRO A 193 9.83 14.50 10.78
CA PRO A 193 8.75 15.45 11.03
C PRO A 193 8.51 16.45 9.88
N ASP A 194 9.42 16.51 8.90
CA ASP A 194 9.64 17.62 7.96
C ASP A 194 9.83 17.12 6.52
N ASN A 195 8.95 16.23 6.09
CA ASN A 195 8.87 15.74 4.72
C ASN A 195 10.17 15.11 4.19
N GLY A 196 10.90 14.42 5.06
CA GLY A 196 12.14 13.74 4.75
C GLY A 196 13.38 14.63 4.77
N GLU A 197 13.27 15.91 5.18
CA GLU A 197 14.46 16.77 5.30
C GLU A 197 15.39 16.30 6.43
N THR A 198 14.84 15.89 7.57
CA THR A 198 15.57 15.30 8.69
C THR A 198 14.94 13.99 9.16
N TRP A 199 15.79 13.10 9.70
CA TRP A 199 15.37 11.77 10.12
C TRP A 199 15.93 11.41 11.50
N GLU A 200 15.11 10.71 12.27
CA GLU A 200 15.44 10.11 13.56
C GLU A 200 15.06 8.62 13.54
N LYS A 201 15.95 7.75 14.04
CA LYS A 201 15.59 6.34 14.31
C LYS A 201 14.89 6.28 15.67
N ILE A 202 13.60 6.02 15.66
CA ILE A 202 12.75 5.95 16.86
C ILE A 202 12.47 4.51 17.32
N GLY A 203 12.87 3.53 16.52
CA GLY A 203 12.82 2.11 16.87
C GLY A 203 13.99 1.36 16.25
N GLU A 204 14.57 0.43 17.02
CA GLU A 204 15.69 -0.40 16.60
C GLU A 204 15.40 -1.87 16.90
N ASN A 205 15.49 -2.73 15.88
CA ASN A 205 15.26 -4.18 15.99
C ASN A 205 13.93 -4.56 16.67
N GLY A 206 12.90 -3.73 16.51
CA GLY A 206 11.57 -3.91 17.11
C GLY A 206 11.43 -3.40 18.55
N VAL A 207 12.39 -2.62 19.04
CA VAL A 207 12.36 -1.98 20.36
C VAL A 207 12.32 -0.46 20.18
N SER A 208 11.34 0.22 20.78
CA SER A 208 11.27 1.68 20.77
C SER A 208 12.40 2.29 21.60
N GLN A 209 12.99 3.40 21.12
CA GLN A 209 13.98 4.16 21.89
C GLN A 209 13.32 5.13 22.88
#